data_AF-A0A957YZA5-F1
#
_entry.id   AF-A0A957YZA5-F1
#
_cell.length_a   1.000
_cell.length_b   1.000
_cell.length_c   1.000
_cell.angle_alpha   90.00
_cell.angle_beta   90.00
_cell.angle_gamma   90.00
#
_symmetry.space_group_name_H-M   'P 1'
#
loop_
_entity.id
_entity.type
_entity.pdbx_description
1 polymer ?
#
loop_
_entity_poly.entity_id
_entity_poly.type
_entity_poly.pdbx_seq_one_letter_code
_entity_poly.pdbx_strand_id
1 'polypeptide(L)'
;MSNNPAEQLALWADQLRAMAAHGLRFVDNPYDEERYHKITAIALDMLALATGGTLADLEPLRDTVLRHTTPFAVGDAAVIDDQARILLIRRADNGLWAMPGGVL
;
A
#
# COMPACT_ATOMS: atom_id res chain seq x y z
N MET A 1 3.56 22.51 15.86
CA MET A 1 3.24 21.99 14.52
C MET A 1 2.79 23.17 13.70
N SER A 2 3.53 23.53 12.66
CA SER A 2 3.22 24.66 11.78
C SER A 2 1.83 24.47 11.20
N ASN A 3 0.95 25.44 11.43
CA ASN A 3 -0.43 25.41 10.93
C ASN A 3 -0.46 25.98 9.50
N ASN A 4 0.43 25.51 8.62
CA ASN A 4 0.53 25.96 7.24
C ASN A 4 -0.45 25.15 6.37
N PRO A 5 -1.48 25.78 5.79
CA PRO A 5 -2.46 25.07 4.96
C PRO A 5 -1.82 24.33 3.77
N ALA A 6 -0.74 24.87 3.20
CA ALA A 6 -0.04 24.23 2.09
C ALA A 6 0.66 22.93 2.52
N GLU A 7 1.34 22.94 3.68
CA GLU A 7 1.95 21.73 4.24
C GLU A 7 0.90 20.66 4.57
N GLN A 8 -0.25 21.07 5.10
CA GLN A 8 -1.35 20.17 5.42
C GLN A 8 -1.98 19.56 4.15
N LEU A 9 -2.16 20.36 3.09
CA LEU A 9 -2.65 19.89 1.79
C LEU A 9 -1.68 18.91 1.14
N ALA A 10 -0.37 19.20 1.18
CA ALA A 10 0.66 18.29 0.68
C ALA A 10 0.66 16.95 1.44
N LEU A 11 0.48 16.98 2.77
CA LEU A 11 0.37 15.77 3.57
C LEU A 11 -0.86 14.92 3.20
N TRP A 12 -2.04 15.54 3.05
CA TRP A 12 -3.25 14.83 2.63
C TRP A 12 -3.14 14.27 1.21
N ALA A 13 -2.53 15.02 0.30
CA ALA A 13 -2.25 14.56 -1.05
C ALA A 13 -1.36 13.30 -1.03
N ASP A 14 -0.30 13.31 -0.23
CA ASP A 14 0.61 12.17 -0.11
C ASP A 14 -0.09 10.93 0.50
N GLN A 15 -0.96 11.13 1.50
CA GLN A 15 -1.78 10.06 2.08
C GLN A 15 -2.78 9.46 1.07
N LEU A 16 -3.48 10.29 0.30
CA LEU A 16 -4.41 9.83 -0.75
C LEU A 16 -3.68 9.00 -1.81
N ARG A 17 -2.50 9.46 -2.22
CA ARG A 17 -1.65 8.75 -3.19
C ARG A 17 -1.19 7.40 -2.65
N ALA A 18 -0.80 7.32 -1.37
CA ALA A 18 -0.42 6.07 -0.72
C ALA A 18 -1.58 5.06 -0.70
N MET A 19 -2.79 5.51 -0.33
CA MET A 19 -3.98 4.66 -0.32
C MET A 19 -4.35 4.16 -1.71
N ALA A 20 -4.30 5.03 -2.72
CA ALA A 20 -4.58 4.64 -4.11
C ALA A 20 -3.56 3.63 -4.64
N ALA A 21 -2.27 3.81 -4.36
CA ALA A 21 -1.23 2.88 -4.75
C ALA A 21 -1.39 1.51 -4.06
N HIS A 22 -1.81 1.49 -2.80
CA HIS A 22 -2.15 0.24 -2.10
C HIS A 22 -3.39 -0.42 -2.71
N GLY A 23 -4.40 0.36 -3.06
CA GLY A 23 -5.60 -0.11 -3.76
C GLY A 23 -5.26 -0.78 -5.10
N LEU A 24 -4.48 -0.11 -5.95
CA LEU A 24 -4.01 -0.64 -7.24
C LEU A 24 -3.21 -1.93 -7.11
N ARG A 25 -2.55 -2.16 -5.97
CA ARG A 25 -1.76 -3.38 -5.75
C ARG A 25 -2.62 -4.64 -5.61
N PHE A 26 -3.83 -4.51 -5.06
CA PHE A 26 -4.70 -5.64 -4.69
C PHE A 26 -6.07 -5.57 -5.36
N VAL A 27 -6.24 -4.72 -6.36
CA VAL A 27 -7.51 -4.56 -7.05
C VAL A 27 -7.75 -5.70 -8.03
N ASP A 28 -8.92 -6.32 -7.93
CA ASP A 28 -9.33 -7.44 -8.79
C ASP A 28 -10.46 -7.07 -9.77
N ASN A 29 -10.83 -5.79 -9.85
CA ASN A 29 -11.95 -5.29 -10.64
C ASN A 29 -11.61 -3.96 -11.37
N PRO A 30 -11.83 -3.86 -12.69
CA PRO A 30 -11.48 -2.69 -13.50
C PRO A 30 -12.14 -1.37 -13.03
N TYR A 31 -13.33 -1.42 -12.42
CA TYR A 31 -13.97 -0.20 -11.92
C TYR A 31 -13.24 0.40 -10.73
N ASP A 32 -12.67 -0.45 -9.86
CA ASP A 32 -11.91 0.02 -8.71
C ASP A 32 -10.51 0.47 -9.13
N GLU A 33 -9.92 -0.17 -10.13
CA GLU A 33 -8.66 0.27 -10.75
C GLU A 33 -8.79 1.70 -11.29
N GLU A 34 -9.86 1.98 -12.06
CA GLU A 34 -10.16 3.32 -12.56
C GLU A 34 -10.33 4.34 -11.42
N ARG A 35 -11.00 3.94 -10.33
CA ARG A 35 -11.18 4.81 -9.14
C ARG A 35 -9.84 5.15 -8.51
N TYR A 36 -8.96 4.17 -8.32
CA TYR A 36 -7.65 4.45 -7.73
C TYR A 36 -6.78 5.33 -8.62
N HIS A 37 -6.81 5.15 -9.94
CA HIS A 37 -6.13 6.07 -10.86
C HIS A 37 -6.67 7.51 -10.76
N LYS A 38 -7.99 7.69 -10.62
CA LYS A 38 -8.58 9.02 -10.39
C LYS A 38 -8.14 9.64 -9.07
N ILE A 39 -8.08 8.84 -7.99
CA ILE A 39 -7.59 9.31 -6.68
C ILE A 39 -6.13 9.75 -6.79
N THR A 40 -5.28 8.97 -7.47
CA THR A 40 -3.87 9.33 -7.72
C THR A 40 -3.76 10.65 -8.48
N ALA A 41 -4.55 10.86 -9.53
CA ALA A 41 -4.54 12.10 -10.30
C ALA A 41 -4.90 13.33 -9.42
N ILE A 42 -5.99 13.23 -8.66
CA ILE A 42 -6.43 14.30 -7.74
C ILE A 42 -5.35 14.59 -6.69
N ALA A 43 -4.70 13.55 -6.15
CA ALA A 43 -3.62 13.71 -5.19
C ALA A 43 -2.41 14.45 -5.79
N LEU A 44 -2.03 14.15 -7.04
CA LEU A 44 -0.93 14.86 -7.71
C LEU A 44 -1.30 16.32 -8.00
N ASP A 45 -2.55 16.62 -8.37
CA ASP A 45 -3.04 17.99 -8.55
C ASP A 45 -2.96 18.78 -7.23
N MET A 46 -3.40 18.17 -6.12
CA MET A 46 -3.30 18.77 -4.79
C MET A 46 -1.84 19.04 -4.39
N LEU A 47 -0.94 18.10 -4.67
CA LEU A 47 0.48 18.23 -4.36
C LEU A 47 1.16 19.32 -5.20
N ALA A 48 0.84 19.41 -6.49
CA ALA A 48 1.30 20.47 -7.38
C ALA A 48 0.87 21.85 -6.85
N LEU A 49 -0.42 21.98 -6.50
CA LEU A 49 -0.98 23.22 -5.96
C LEU A 49 -0.32 23.61 -4.62
N ALA A 50 -0.12 22.65 -3.73
CA ALA A 50 0.44 22.88 -2.41
C ALA A 50 1.93 23.24 -2.43
N THR A 51 2.69 22.73 -3.41
CA THR A 51 4.15 22.94 -3.51
C THR A 51 4.54 24.03 -4.50
N GLY A 52 3.59 24.52 -5.32
CA GLY A 52 3.87 25.43 -6.42
C GLY A 52 4.59 24.77 -7.61
N GLY A 53 4.64 23.43 -7.64
CA GLY A 53 5.23 22.66 -8.74
C GLY A 53 4.25 22.40 -9.88
N THR A 54 4.73 21.72 -10.93
CA THR A 54 3.88 21.27 -12.04
C THR A 54 3.59 19.77 -11.96
N LEU A 55 2.51 19.31 -12.59
CA LEU A 55 2.26 17.87 -12.72
C LEU A 55 3.40 17.12 -13.40
N ALA A 56 4.08 17.76 -14.35
CA ALA A 56 5.23 17.16 -15.04
C ALA A 56 6.38 16.85 -14.06
N ASP A 57 6.61 17.71 -13.08
CA ASP A 57 7.63 17.51 -12.04
C ASP A 57 7.27 16.35 -11.10
N LEU A 58 5.97 16.08 -10.94
CA LEU A 58 5.44 15.08 -10.02
C LEU A 58 5.10 13.74 -10.70
N GLU A 59 5.22 13.64 -12.02
CA GLU A 59 4.96 12.40 -12.77
C GLU A 59 5.72 11.19 -12.22
N PRO A 60 7.01 11.30 -11.81
CA PRO A 60 7.73 10.18 -11.20
C PRO A 60 7.07 9.65 -9.92
N LEU A 61 6.27 10.47 -9.23
CA LEU A 61 5.58 10.09 -8.00
C LEU A 61 4.25 9.34 -8.25
N ARG A 62 3.74 9.32 -9.49
CA ARG A 62 2.42 8.75 -9.81
C ARG A 62 2.28 7.29 -9.38
N ASP A 63 3.27 6.48 -9.75
CA ASP A 63 3.29 5.04 -9.46
C ASP A 63 4.29 4.68 -8.35
N THR A 64 4.96 5.69 -7.78
CA THR A 64 5.87 5.48 -6.66
C THR A 64 5.05 5.20 -5.42
N VAL A 65 4.90 3.94 -5.04
CA VAL A 65 4.45 3.60 -3.68
C VAL A 65 5.42 4.28 -2.71
N LEU A 66 4.93 5.26 -1.94
CA LEU A 66 5.74 5.91 -0.93
C LEU A 66 6.32 4.85 -0.02
N ARG A 67 7.64 4.78 0.00
CA ARG A 67 8.35 3.99 0.97
C ARG A 67 8.32 4.70 2.32
N HIS A 68 7.16 4.73 2.97
CA HIS A 68 7.10 4.27 4.36
C HIS A 68 6.82 2.76 4.38
N THR A 69 7.32 2.04 3.38
CA THR A 69 7.35 0.59 3.32
C THR A 69 8.36 0.11 4.35
N THR A 70 7.94 0.01 5.61
CA THR A 70 8.44 -1.08 6.42
C THR A 70 8.11 -2.37 5.68
N PRO A 71 9.00 -3.38 5.62
CA PRO A 71 8.61 -4.71 5.16
C PRO A 71 7.28 -5.09 5.81
N PHE A 72 6.34 -5.66 5.05
CA PHE A 72 5.12 -6.21 5.66
C PHE A 72 5.57 -7.18 6.74
N ALA A 73 5.27 -6.85 7.99
CA ALA A 73 5.53 -7.75 9.09
C ALA A 73 4.58 -8.93 8.92
N VAL A 74 5.16 -10.07 8.55
CA VAL A 74 4.47 -11.35 8.47
C VAL A 74 5.06 -12.26 9.54
N GLY A 75 4.21 -13.08 10.14
CA GLY A 75 4.61 -14.03 11.18
C GLY A 75 4.13 -15.42 10.82
N ASP A 76 5.05 -16.37 10.80
CA ASP A 76 4.77 -17.80 10.67
C ASP A 76 5.31 -18.55 11.89
N ALA A 77 4.54 -19.50 12.40
CA ALA A 77 4.87 -20.26 13.61
C ALA A 77 5.41 -21.65 13.30
N ALA A 78 6.68 -21.90 13.65
CA ALA A 78 7.26 -23.23 13.66
C ALA A 78 6.87 -24.02 14.92
N VAL A 79 5.80 -24.83 14.80
CA VAL A 79 5.34 -25.73 15.86
C VAL A 79 5.80 -27.14 15.54
N ILE A 80 6.71 -27.66 16.37
CA ILE A 80 7.31 -28.99 16.24
C ILE A 80 6.97 -29.79 17.50
N ASP A 81 6.46 -31.01 17.34
CA ASP A 81 6.15 -31.89 18.45
C ASP A 81 7.35 -32.74 18.90
N ASP A 82 7.16 -33.49 19.98
CA ASP A 82 8.13 -34.39 20.58
C ASP A 82 8.51 -35.59 19.67
N GLN A 83 7.74 -35.85 18.61
CA GLN A 83 8.07 -36.83 17.57
C GLN A 83 8.73 -36.19 16.33
N ALA A 84 9.18 -34.94 16.42
CA ALA A 84 9.84 -34.18 15.36
C ALA A 84 8.97 -33.96 14.10
N ARG A 85 7.64 -33.90 14.25
CA ARG A 85 6.71 -33.52 13.17
C ARG A 85 6.39 -32.03 13.24
N ILE A 86 6.13 -31.41 12.08
CA ILE A 86 5.80 -29.99 11.96
C ILE A 86 4.30 -29.79 11.67
N LEU A 87 3.66 -28.85 12.35
CA LEU A 87 2.27 -28.45 12.06
C LEU A 87 2.23 -27.61 10.78
N LEU A 88 1.36 -27.99 9.84
CA LEU A 88 1.10 -27.24 8.60
C LEU A 88 -0.40 -26.99 8.44
N ILE A 89 -0.75 -25.89 7.78
CA ILE A 89 -2.11 -25.61 7.30
C ILE A 89 -2.19 -25.84 5.80
N ARG A 90 -3.39 -26.17 5.30
CA ARG A 90 -3.67 -26.19 3.86
C ARG A 90 -4.34 -24.88 3.48
N ARG A 91 -3.69 -24.08 2.63
CA ARG A 91 -4.20 -22.76 2.27
C ARG A 91 -5.46 -22.86 1.42
N ALA A 92 -6.43 -21.99 1.67
CA ALA A 92 -7.69 -21.96 0.93
C ALA A 92 -7.52 -21.43 -0.52
N ASP A 93 -6.51 -20.59 -0.77
CA ASP A 93 -6.31 -19.91 -2.05
C ASP A 93 -5.66 -20.80 -3.12
N ASN A 94 -4.72 -21.65 -2.74
CA ASN A 94 -3.96 -22.49 -3.66
C ASN A 94 -3.92 -23.98 -3.28
N GLY A 95 -4.48 -24.36 -2.13
CA GLY A 95 -4.53 -25.76 -1.69
C GLY A 95 -3.19 -26.37 -1.32
N LEU A 96 -2.11 -25.58 -1.28
CA LEU A 96 -0.76 -26.01 -0.88
C LEU A 96 -0.61 -25.96 0.65
N TRP A 97 0.39 -26.69 1.15
CA TRP A 97 0.76 -26.69 2.55
C TRP A 97 1.64 -25.49 2.88
N ALA A 98 1.39 -24.85 4.02
CA ALA A 98 2.18 -23.74 4.55
C ALA A 98 2.29 -23.81 6.07
N MET A 99 3.23 -23.07 6.63
CA MET A 99 3.29 -22.84 8.07
C MET A 99 2.02 -22.09 8.53
N PRO A 100 1.52 -22.35 9.75
CA PRO A 100 0.46 -21.54 10.33
C PRO A 100 0.96 -20.11 10.55
N GLY A 101 0.31 -19.13 9.93
CA GLY A 101 0.74 -17.74 10.00
C GLY A 101 -0.03 -16.84 9.05
N GLY A 102 0.49 -15.63 8.86
CA GLY A 102 -0.12 -14.63 8.00
C GLY A 102 0.48 -13.24 8.12
N VAL A 103 -0.16 -12.30 7.44
CA VAL A 103 0.09 -10.87 7.60
C VAL A 103 -0.55 -10.41 8.92
N LEU A 104 0.16 -9.55 9.66
CA LEU A 104 -0.39 -8.86 10.84
C LEU A 104 -1.44 -7.81 10.45
#